data_AF-A0A922CCR1-F1
#
_entry.id   AF-A0A922CCR1-F1
#
_cell.length_a   1.000
_cell.length_b   1.000
_cell.length_c   1.000
_cell.angle_alpha   90.00
_cell.angle_beta   90.00
_cell.angle_gamma   90.00
#
_symmetry.space_group_name_H-M   'P 1'
#
loop_
_entity.id
_entity.type
_entity.pdbx_description
1 polymer ?
#
loop_
_entity_poly.entity_id
_entity_poly.type
_entity_poly.pdbx_seq_one_letter_code
_entity_poly.pdbx_strand_id
1 'polypeptide(L)'
;MELQIAILKSMNIFYREGISPSFNDVYESVKDIIPTELTSAQFENNMIVLGYIYKKMPFGRLLMEKPEITFQRFFYLQTIIETRKKNKPNIYYIDQRIIDNSLRFQKPPSQSVEALLQSTNDTSVFLYIVSTTTRQVNGIFTNVLDHANVNKWINDVVLDALKPKSVVVVDSNFGHTISRKELTMYDTKADILKWLKENSIPCTSNMRKAELFELYKKTPKKDLNCNFSSILEAHGHRVIYLPTTLEDLNPTNFLWNFIRNKLQSQDPDKPRLTNCGGVTNLICELSEMMMPTITSTFPGLYKIKQMEKELFKLDAEIEESLDNVLRMHMDNKQCLPIKTEILEID
;
A
#
# COMPACT_ATOMS: atom_id res chain seq x y z
N MET A 1 -1.54 3.12 12.23
CA MET A 1 -2.78 2.31 12.37
C MET A 1 -3.56 2.66 13.63
N GLU A 2 -2.94 2.68 14.80
CA GLU A 2 -3.65 2.98 16.06
C GLU A 2 -4.41 4.33 15.97
N LEU A 3 -3.77 5.35 15.39
CA LEU A 3 -4.42 6.62 15.05
C LEU A 3 -5.63 6.47 14.13
N GLN A 4 -5.54 5.68 13.06
CA GLN A 4 -6.64 5.49 12.10
C GLN A 4 -7.83 4.76 12.73
N ILE A 5 -7.56 3.74 13.53
CA ILE A 5 -8.62 3.04 14.30
C ILE A 5 -9.27 4.01 15.30
N ALA A 6 -8.48 4.85 15.98
CA ALA A 6 -9.01 5.86 16.90
C ALA A 6 -9.88 6.90 16.18
N ILE A 7 -9.45 7.39 15.00
CA ILE A 7 -10.25 8.29 14.16
C ILE A 7 -11.58 7.62 13.78
N LEU A 8 -11.55 6.39 13.27
CA LEU A 8 -12.78 5.68 12.88
C LEU A 8 -13.72 5.48 14.08
N LYS A 9 -13.19 5.12 15.27
CA LYS A 9 -13.97 5.02 16.50
C LYS A 9 -14.62 6.35 16.87
N SER A 10 -13.86 7.44 16.80
CA SER A 10 -14.33 8.79 17.07
C SER A 10 -15.45 9.19 16.09
N MET A 11 -15.24 8.99 14.78
CA MET A 11 -16.27 9.24 13.76
C MET A 11 -17.56 8.46 14.04
N ASN A 12 -17.44 7.18 14.40
CA ASN A 12 -18.60 6.33 14.73
C ASN A 12 -19.40 6.86 15.94
N ILE A 13 -18.72 7.41 16.97
CA ILE A 13 -19.39 8.03 18.12
C ILE A 13 -20.28 9.18 17.64
N PHE A 14 -19.74 10.11 16.86
CA PHE A 14 -20.51 11.25 16.37
C PHE A 14 -21.66 10.83 15.44
N TYR A 15 -21.43 9.87 14.54
CA TYR A 15 -22.49 9.39 13.64
C TYR A 15 -23.63 8.70 14.38
N ARG A 16 -23.34 7.96 15.46
CA ARG A 16 -24.39 7.35 16.31
C ARG A 16 -25.26 8.39 17.01
N GLU A 17 -24.70 9.57 17.28
CA GLU A 17 -25.42 10.71 17.83
C GLU A 17 -26.15 11.54 16.75
N GLY A 18 -26.01 11.17 15.47
CA GLY A 18 -26.59 11.93 14.35
C GLY A 18 -25.83 13.22 14.05
N ILE A 19 -24.58 13.36 14.49
CA ILE A 19 -23.78 14.58 14.37
C ILE A 19 -22.71 14.40 13.29
N SER A 20 -22.51 15.42 12.46
CA SER A 20 -21.32 15.53 11.62
C SER A 20 -20.24 16.30 12.37
N PRO A 21 -19.13 15.67 12.78
CA PRO A 21 -18.08 16.36 13.52
C PRO A 21 -17.26 17.29 12.62
N SER A 22 -16.58 18.24 13.25
CA SER A 22 -15.44 18.93 12.63
C SER A 22 -14.14 18.15 12.81
N PHE A 23 -13.07 18.50 12.08
CA PHE A 23 -11.73 17.93 12.33
C PHE A 23 -11.27 18.14 13.77
N ASN A 24 -11.60 19.28 14.38
CA ASN A 24 -11.25 19.57 15.76
C ASN A 24 -12.06 18.72 16.76
N ASP A 25 -13.35 18.48 16.49
CA ASP A 25 -14.16 17.56 17.31
C ASP A 25 -13.56 16.14 17.31
N VAL A 26 -13.14 15.65 16.14
CA VAL A 26 -12.48 14.34 16.01
C VAL A 26 -11.12 14.35 16.73
N TYR A 27 -10.34 15.42 16.61
CA TYR A 27 -9.05 15.55 17.28
C TYR A 27 -9.19 15.47 18.81
N GLU A 28 -10.12 16.21 19.40
CA GLU A 28 -10.36 16.18 20.84
C GLU A 28 -10.90 14.82 21.29
N SER A 29 -11.82 14.21 20.54
CA SER A 29 -12.30 12.86 20.84
C SER A 29 -11.21 11.79 20.72
N VAL A 30 -10.25 11.92 19.79
CA VAL A 30 -9.15 10.96 19.64
C VAL A 30 -8.17 11.02 20.80
N LYS A 31 -7.93 12.18 21.40
CA LYS A 31 -7.08 12.33 22.59
C LYS A 31 -7.56 11.50 23.78
N ASP A 32 -8.88 11.31 23.90
CA ASP A 32 -9.48 10.48 24.93
C ASP A 32 -9.30 8.97 24.67
N ILE A 33 -9.01 8.59 23.42
CA ILE A 33 -8.84 7.19 23.00
C ILE A 33 -7.35 6.78 23.03
N ILE A 34 -6.46 7.64 22.54
CA ILE A 34 -5.02 7.39 22.49
C ILE A 34 -4.21 8.64 22.86
N PRO A 35 -3.04 8.49 23.51
CA PRO A 35 -2.08 9.59 23.63
C PRO A 35 -1.67 10.08 22.24
N THR A 36 -1.70 11.40 22.03
CA THR A 36 -1.26 12.02 20.79
C THR A 36 -0.32 13.19 21.09
N GLU A 37 0.81 13.21 20.39
CA GLU A 37 1.76 14.33 20.41
C GLU A 37 1.54 15.29 19.23
N LEU A 38 0.53 15.00 18.39
CA LEU A 38 0.21 15.81 17.22
C LEU A 38 -0.48 17.10 17.64
N THR A 39 -0.16 18.21 16.98
CA THR A 39 -0.98 19.42 17.03
C THR A 39 -2.29 19.21 16.26
N SER A 40 -3.32 20.03 16.55
CA SER A 40 -4.59 19.99 15.81
C SER A 40 -4.39 20.14 14.29
N ALA A 41 -3.50 21.05 13.87
CA ALA A 41 -3.16 21.23 12.46
C ALA A 41 -2.45 20.01 11.83
N GLN A 42 -1.55 19.35 12.57
CA GLN A 42 -0.91 18.11 12.08
C GLN A 42 -1.93 16.98 11.96
N PHE A 43 -2.85 16.88 12.92
CA PHE A 43 -3.91 15.89 12.91
C PHE A 43 -4.87 16.08 11.74
N GLU A 44 -5.31 17.32 11.49
CA GLU A 44 -6.15 17.66 10.33
C GLU A 44 -5.46 17.26 9.01
N ASN A 45 -4.19 17.63 8.83
CA ASN A 45 -3.41 17.24 7.66
C ASN A 45 -3.33 15.72 7.52
N ASN A 46 -3.12 14.98 8.61
CA ASN A 46 -3.10 13.52 8.59
C ASN A 46 -4.47 12.95 8.17
N MET A 47 -5.58 13.49 8.67
CA MET A 47 -6.91 13.08 8.22
C MET A 47 -7.10 13.33 6.73
N ILE A 48 -6.71 14.49 6.21
CA ILE A 48 -6.81 14.79 4.78
C ILE A 48 -5.99 13.80 3.94
N VAL A 49 -4.76 13.48 4.36
CA VAL A 49 -3.90 12.47 3.72
C VAL A 49 -4.54 11.08 3.75
N LEU A 50 -5.22 10.72 4.85
CA LEU A 50 -5.97 9.47 4.97
C LEU A 50 -7.27 9.46 4.13
N GLY A 51 -7.66 10.58 3.53
CA GLY A 51 -8.87 10.69 2.70
C GLY A 51 -10.10 11.27 3.38
N TYR A 52 -9.89 11.89 4.53
CA TYR A 52 -10.71 12.88 5.23
C TYR A 52 -11.28 13.98 4.32
N ILE A 53 -12.60 14.05 4.05
CA ILE A 53 -13.19 15.18 3.30
C ILE A 53 -14.50 15.69 3.90
N TYR A 54 -14.75 16.99 3.69
CA TYR A 54 -16.11 17.53 3.83
C TYR A 54 -16.87 17.40 2.51
N LYS A 55 -17.97 16.66 2.55
CA LYS A 55 -18.94 16.55 1.44
C LYS A 55 -20.05 17.59 1.64
N LYS A 56 -20.34 18.40 0.62
CA LYS A 56 -21.51 19.28 0.63
C LYS A 56 -22.78 18.44 0.42
N MET A 57 -23.73 18.59 1.34
CA MET A 57 -25.02 17.91 1.37
C MET A 57 -26.16 18.95 1.40
N PRO A 58 -27.41 18.57 1.08
CA PRO A 58 -28.55 19.48 1.16
C PRO A 58 -28.76 20.12 2.54
N PHE A 59 -28.33 19.42 3.60
CA PHE A 59 -28.47 19.81 5.00
C PHE A 59 -27.17 20.30 5.64
N GLY A 60 -26.11 20.59 4.86
CA GLY A 60 -24.86 21.15 5.40
C GLY A 60 -23.60 20.48 4.84
N ARG A 61 -22.54 20.44 5.63
CA ARG A 61 -21.30 19.72 5.29
C ARG A 61 -21.18 18.50 6.18
N LEU A 62 -20.85 17.36 5.57
CA LEU A 62 -20.63 16.09 6.25
C LEU A 62 -19.15 15.75 6.18
N LEU A 63 -18.47 15.66 7.33
CA LEU A 63 -17.13 15.09 7.38
C LEU A 63 -17.25 13.59 7.19
N MET A 64 -16.58 13.02 6.20
CA MET A 64 -16.58 11.58 5.91
C MET A 64 -15.31 11.14 5.20
N GLU A 65 -14.94 9.86 5.34
CA GLU A 65 -13.90 9.25 4.53
C GLU A 65 -14.38 9.09 3.09
N LYS A 66 -13.49 9.26 2.11
CA LYS A 66 -13.79 9.02 0.70
C LYS A 66 -14.31 7.58 0.47
N PRO A 67 -15.47 7.41 -0.18
CA PRO A 67 -16.03 6.08 -0.45
C PRO A 67 -15.04 5.14 -1.16
N GLU A 68 -14.22 5.67 -2.08
CA GLU A 68 -13.23 4.87 -2.82
C GLU A 68 -12.23 4.18 -1.87
N ILE A 69 -11.85 4.84 -0.78
CA ILE A 69 -10.92 4.29 0.22
C ILE A 69 -11.63 3.23 1.07
N THR A 70 -12.85 3.52 1.52
CA THR A 70 -13.65 2.56 2.31
C THR A 70 -13.94 1.28 1.51
N PHE A 71 -14.25 1.40 0.22
CA PHE A 71 -14.52 0.26 -0.65
C PHE A 71 -13.25 -0.57 -0.90
N GLN A 72 -12.11 0.08 -1.17
CA GLN A 72 -10.83 -0.61 -1.30
C GLN A 72 -10.46 -1.36 -0.02
N ARG A 73 -10.64 -0.72 1.15
CA ARG A 73 -10.43 -1.34 2.46
C ARG A 73 -11.36 -2.53 2.66
N PHE A 74 -12.65 -2.41 2.36
CA PHE A 74 -13.61 -3.50 2.47
C PHE A 74 -13.20 -4.71 1.62
N PHE A 75 -12.94 -4.54 0.32
CA PHE A 75 -12.59 -5.66 -0.55
C PHE A 75 -11.28 -6.35 -0.14
N TYR A 76 -10.30 -5.57 0.31
CA TYR A 76 -9.07 -6.12 0.89
C TYR A 76 -9.37 -6.95 2.15
N LEU A 77 -10.03 -6.36 3.14
CA LEU A 77 -10.31 -6.98 4.43
C LEU A 77 -11.19 -8.22 4.28
N GLN A 78 -12.25 -8.14 3.48
CA GLN A 78 -13.12 -9.28 3.17
C GLN A 78 -12.29 -10.43 2.60
N THR A 79 -11.49 -10.16 1.58
CA THR A 79 -10.69 -11.19 0.90
C THR A 79 -9.70 -11.84 1.85
N ILE A 80 -8.94 -11.05 2.62
CA ILE A 80 -7.89 -11.57 3.49
C ILE A 80 -8.47 -12.35 4.67
N ILE A 81 -9.57 -11.87 5.26
CA ILE A 81 -10.27 -12.53 6.37
C ILE A 81 -10.88 -13.86 5.90
N GLU A 82 -11.60 -13.87 4.78
CA GLU A 82 -12.17 -15.10 4.21
C GLU A 82 -11.09 -16.11 3.85
N THR A 83 -9.99 -15.65 3.28
CA THR A 83 -8.87 -16.53 2.93
C THR A 83 -8.30 -17.18 4.19
N ARG A 84 -8.09 -16.42 5.27
CA ARG A 84 -7.57 -16.94 6.54
C ARG A 84 -8.50 -17.94 7.24
N LYS A 85 -9.80 -17.95 6.92
CA LYS A 85 -10.76 -18.95 7.44
C LYS A 85 -10.60 -20.33 6.76
N LYS A 86 -9.97 -20.40 5.58
CA LYS A 86 -9.75 -21.67 4.86
C LYS A 86 -8.71 -22.53 5.57
N ASN A 87 -8.83 -23.85 5.44
CA ASN A 87 -7.81 -24.78 5.92
C ASN A 87 -6.51 -24.62 5.12
N LYS A 88 -5.39 -24.32 5.80
CA LYS A 88 -4.07 -24.05 5.20
C LYS A 88 -4.09 -22.96 4.11
N PRO A 89 -4.33 -21.69 4.48
CA PRO A 89 -4.49 -20.62 3.51
C PRO A 89 -3.17 -20.23 2.84
N ASN A 90 -3.06 -20.39 1.52
CA ASN A 90 -1.89 -19.97 0.76
C ASN A 90 -1.92 -18.45 0.52
N ILE A 91 -1.31 -17.69 1.43
CA ILE A 91 -1.21 -16.22 1.33
C ILE A 91 0.26 -15.84 1.15
N TYR A 92 0.52 -15.02 0.15
CA TYR A 92 1.84 -14.50 -0.19
C TYR A 92 1.80 -12.98 -0.23
N TYR A 93 2.89 -12.34 0.15
CA TYR A 93 3.03 -10.88 0.16
C TYR A 93 4.19 -10.51 -0.76
N ILE A 94 3.91 -9.68 -1.77
CA ILE A 94 4.88 -9.08 -2.68
C ILE A 94 5.17 -7.66 -2.19
N ASP A 95 6.45 -7.35 -2.05
CA ASP A 95 6.92 -6.04 -1.63
C ASP A 95 8.35 -5.81 -2.18
N GLN A 96 8.86 -4.61 -1.97
CA GLN A 96 10.17 -4.17 -2.42
C GLN A 96 10.89 -3.39 -1.32
N ARG A 97 12.20 -3.53 -1.24
CA ARG A 97 13.01 -2.79 -0.26
C ARG A 97 14.32 -2.33 -0.87
N ILE A 98 14.65 -1.06 -0.65
CA ILE A 98 15.96 -0.52 -0.96
C ILE A 98 16.92 -0.95 0.13
N ILE A 99 18.07 -1.48 -0.28
CA ILE A 99 19.14 -1.94 0.57
C ILE A 99 20.43 -1.31 0.07
N ASP A 100 21.16 -0.63 0.95
CA ASP A 100 22.50 -0.13 0.63
C ASP A 100 23.61 -1.03 1.20
N ASN A 101 24.86 -0.76 0.81
CA ASN A 101 26.04 -1.49 1.28
C ASN A 101 26.26 -1.37 2.80
N SER A 102 25.61 -0.42 3.47
CA SER A 102 25.60 -0.28 4.93
C SER A 102 24.45 -1.04 5.60
N LEU A 103 23.71 -1.86 4.84
CA LEU A 103 22.56 -2.65 5.28
C LEU A 103 21.43 -1.79 5.85
N ARG A 104 21.29 -0.57 5.34
CA ARG A 104 20.14 0.26 5.68
C ARG A 104 18.99 -0.11 4.76
N PHE A 105 17.86 -0.42 5.36
CA PHE A 105 16.65 -0.83 4.67
C PHE A 105 15.64 0.31 4.62
N GLN A 106 15.21 0.69 3.42
CA GLN A 106 14.23 1.76 3.21
C GLN A 106 13.10 1.30 2.29
N LYS A 107 11.87 1.72 2.58
CA LYS A 107 10.78 1.61 1.60
C LYS A 107 11.09 2.55 0.43
N PRO A 108 10.90 2.10 -0.81
CA PRO A 108 10.94 3.00 -1.94
C PRO A 108 9.95 4.16 -1.81
N PRO A 109 10.35 5.40 -2.13
CA PRO A 109 9.43 6.52 -2.15
C PRO A 109 8.33 6.30 -3.20
N SER A 110 7.19 6.97 -3.08
CA SER A 110 6.10 6.88 -4.07
C SER A 110 6.43 7.53 -5.43
N GLN A 111 7.61 8.14 -5.57
CA GLN A 111 8.14 8.72 -6.81
C GLN A 111 9.21 7.80 -7.44
N SER A 112 9.59 8.03 -8.71
CA SER A 112 10.58 7.21 -9.43
C SER A 112 11.84 6.98 -8.60
N VAL A 113 12.25 5.71 -8.47
CA VAL A 113 13.43 5.30 -7.69
C VAL A 113 14.74 5.52 -8.46
N GLU A 114 14.65 5.96 -9.73
CA GLU A 114 15.80 6.18 -10.60
C GLU A 114 16.81 7.16 -10.02
N ALA A 115 16.36 8.31 -9.50
CA ALA A 115 17.27 9.31 -8.93
C ALA A 115 18.04 8.76 -7.71
N LEU A 116 17.42 7.84 -6.97
CA LEU A 116 18.03 7.21 -5.81
C LEU A 116 19.03 6.12 -6.21
N LEU A 117 18.73 5.34 -7.25
CA LEU A 117 19.62 4.29 -7.76
C LEU A 117 20.80 4.86 -8.57
N GLN A 118 20.62 6.02 -9.22
CA GLN A 118 21.67 6.69 -10.00
C GLN A 118 22.63 7.51 -9.13
N SER A 119 22.20 7.99 -7.97
CA SER A 119 23.04 8.83 -7.10
C SER A 119 24.03 8.03 -6.25
N THR A 120 23.86 6.71 -6.14
CA THR A 120 24.72 5.84 -5.33
C THR A 120 25.01 4.53 -6.06
N ASN A 121 26.29 4.26 -6.36
CA ASN A 121 26.74 2.95 -6.87
C ASN A 121 26.57 1.80 -5.84
N ASP A 122 26.12 2.13 -4.63
CA ASP A 122 26.11 1.27 -3.45
C ASP A 122 24.70 0.89 -2.98
N THR A 123 23.70 1.03 -3.84
CA THR A 123 22.29 0.78 -3.51
C THR A 123 21.65 -0.22 -4.47
N SER A 124 20.90 -1.18 -3.93
CA SER A 124 20.14 -2.18 -4.68
C SER A 124 18.69 -2.23 -4.22
N VAL A 125 17.79 -2.62 -5.12
CA VAL A 125 16.40 -2.95 -4.80
C VAL A 125 16.26 -4.45 -4.66
N PHE A 126 15.75 -4.89 -3.51
CA PHE A 126 15.32 -6.26 -3.28
C PHE A 126 13.83 -6.37 -3.62
N LEU A 127 13.52 -7.13 -4.67
CA LEU A 127 12.16 -7.55 -5.03
C LEU A 127 11.92 -8.92 -4.41
N TYR A 128 10.90 -9.04 -3.57
CA TYR A 128 10.70 -10.29 -2.83
C TYR A 128 9.24 -10.64 -2.62
N ILE A 129 9.05 -11.94 -2.45
CA ILE A 129 7.79 -12.57 -2.09
C ILE A 129 8.00 -13.36 -0.80
N VAL A 130 7.09 -13.17 0.15
CA VAL A 130 7.12 -13.86 1.44
C VAL A 130 5.79 -14.52 1.73
N SER A 131 5.82 -15.72 2.32
CA SER A 131 4.62 -16.35 2.86
C SER A 131 4.82 -16.80 4.29
N THR A 132 3.94 -16.33 5.17
CA THR A 132 3.87 -16.78 6.56
C THR A 132 3.30 -18.18 6.70
N THR A 133 2.46 -18.59 5.76
CA THR A 133 1.86 -19.93 5.75
C THR A 133 2.88 -20.99 5.32
N THR A 134 3.60 -20.76 4.22
CA THR A 134 4.57 -21.75 3.70
C THR A 134 5.96 -21.59 4.29
N ARG A 135 6.19 -20.51 5.08
CA ARG A 135 7.48 -20.17 5.67
C ARG A 135 8.56 -20.10 4.60
N GLN A 136 8.39 -19.17 3.66
CA GLN A 136 9.38 -18.98 2.59
C GLN A 136 9.57 -17.50 2.30
N VAL A 137 10.78 -17.17 1.87
CA VAL A 137 11.15 -15.89 1.27
C VAL A 137 11.91 -16.22 -0.01
N ASN A 138 11.48 -15.62 -1.11
CA ASN A 138 12.16 -15.70 -2.38
C ASN A 138 12.26 -14.28 -2.94
N GLY A 139 13.31 -13.99 -3.71
CA GLY A 139 13.48 -12.66 -4.27
C GLY A 139 14.71 -12.54 -5.15
N ILE A 140 14.88 -11.37 -5.74
CA ILE A 140 16.07 -10.98 -6.50
C ILE A 140 16.51 -9.59 -6.07
N PHE A 141 17.80 -9.33 -6.18
CA PHE A 141 18.31 -7.96 -6.15
C PHE A 141 18.48 -7.45 -7.58
N THR A 142 18.15 -6.17 -7.75
CA THR A 142 18.41 -5.45 -9.00
C THR A 142 18.88 -4.03 -8.67
N ASN A 143 19.79 -3.51 -9.48
CA ASN A 143 20.19 -2.10 -9.49
C ASN A 143 19.33 -1.27 -10.46
N VAL A 144 18.48 -1.93 -11.27
CA VAL A 144 17.58 -1.28 -12.23
C VAL A 144 16.16 -1.79 -12.00
N LEU A 145 15.28 -0.90 -11.57
CA LEU A 145 13.86 -1.22 -11.37
C LEU A 145 13.04 -0.82 -12.60
N ASP A 146 12.98 -1.71 -13.58
CA ASP A 146 12.21 -1.55 -14.81
C ASP A 146 11.21 -2.72 -15.01
N HIS A 147 10.35 -2.59 -16.03
CA HIS A 147 9.36 -3.62 -16.34
C HIS A 147 9.98 -4.96 -16.73
N ALA A 148 11.15 -4.96 -17.37
CA ALA A 148 11.79 -6.18 -17.84
C ALA A 148 12.27 -7.02 -16.65
N ASN A 149 12.93 -6.40 -15.68
CA ASN A 149 13.41 -7.06 -14.47
C ASN A 149 12.25 -7.54 -13.59
N VAL A 150 11.17 -6.76 -13.46
CA VAL A 150 9.98 -7.19 -12.72
C VAL A 150 9.28 -8.36 -13.42
N ASN A 151 9.09 -8.31 -14.74
CA ASN A 151 8.50 -9.42 -15.48
C ASN A 151 9.35 -10.69 -15.39
N LYS A 152 10.67 -10.56 -15.50
CA LYS A 152 11.59 -11.69 -15.33
C LYS A 152 11.47 -12.28 -13.92
N TRP A 153 11.48 -11.44 -12.89
CA TRP A 153 11.29 -11.88 -11.51
C TRP A 153 9.96 -12.60 -11.30
N ILE A 154 8.87 -12.09 -11.88
CA ILE A 154 7.55 -12.69 -11.76
C ILE A 154 7.55 -14.10 -12.37
N ASN A 155 8.08 -14.24 -13.58
CA ASN A 155 8.09 -15.53 -14.29
C ASN A 155 9.07 -16.54 -13.67
N ASP A 156 10.30 -16.10 -13.36
CA ASP A 156 11.39 -17.01 -12.97
C ASP A 156 11.41 -17.33 -11.48
N VAL A 157 10.75 -16.52 -10.63
CA VAL A 157 10.84 -16.66 -9.16
C VAL A 157 9.47 -16.71 -8.51
N VAL A 158 8.57 -15.79 -8.85
CA VAL A 158 7.28 -15.67 -8.15
C VAL A 158 6.36 -16.82 -8.52
N LEU A 159 6.20 -17.15 -9.80
CA LEU A 159 5.31 -18.25 -10.23
C LEU A 159 5.75 -19.58 -9.62
N ASP A 160 7.05 -19.87 -9.60
CA ASP A 160 7.61 -21.10 -9.01
C ASP A 160 7.43 -21.16 -7.49
N ALA A 161 7.39 -20.01 -6.82
CA ALA A 161 7.20 -19.91 -5.37
C ALA A 161 5.73 -20.14 -4.94
N LEU A 162 4.76 -19.93 -5.83
CA LEU A 162 3.34 -19.92 -5.50
C LEU A 162 2.73 -21.33 -5.48
N LYS A 163 2.03 -21.66 -4.39
CA LYS A 163 1.14 -22.81 -4.38
C LYS A 163 -0.10 -22.57 -5.26
N PRO A 164 -0.76 -23.62 -5.77
CA PRO A 164 -1.99 -23.47 -6.54
C PRO A 164 -3.06 -22.68 -5.78
N LYS A 165 -3.81 -21.83 -6.50
CA LYS A 165 -4.94 -21.04 -5.98
C LYS A 165 -4.57 -20.14 -4.78
N SER A 166 -3.34 -19.64 -4.76
CA SER A 166 -2.86 -18.68 -3.77
C SER A 166 -3.52 -17.31 -3.87
N VAL A 167 -3.58 -16.60 -2.74
CA VAL A 167 -3.87 -15.17 -2.67
C VAL A 167 -2.55 -14.41 -2.55
N VAL A 168 -2.32 -13.48 -3.47
CA VAL A 168 -1.12 -12.64 -3.52
C VAL A 168 -1.49 -11.23 -3.13
N VAL A 169 -0.96 -10.78 -2.00
CA VAL A 169 -1.12 -9.42 -1.48
C VAL A 169 0.05 -8.58 -1.96
N VAL A 170 -0.23 -7.48 -2.64
CA VAL A 170 0.77 -6.59 -3.22
C VAL A 170 0.82 -5.30 -2.42
N ASP A 171 2.01 -4.85 -2.03
CA ASP A 171 2.19 -3.54 -1.37
C ASP A 171 1.66 -2.39 -2.25
N SER A 172 1.04 -1.39 -1.64
CA SER A 172 0.41 -0.27 -2.33
C SER A 172 1.37 0.56 -3.19
N ASN A 173 2.66 0.59 -2.83
CA ASN A 173 3.68 1.33 -3.57
C ASN A 173 4.43 0.43 -4.59
N PHE A 174 4.13 -0.86 -4.62
CA PHE A 174 4.74 -1.78 -5.58
C PHE A 174 4.32 -1.40 -7.00
N GLY A 175 5.30 -1.20 -7.88
CA GLY A 175 5.05 -0.85 -9.27
C GLY A 175 4.98 0.64 -9.57
N HIS A 176 4.66 1.49 -8.60
CA HIS A 176 4.73 2.97 -8.74
C HIS A 176 6.16 3.47 -8.96
N THR A 177 7.11 2.68 -8.49
CA THR A 177 8.55 2.93 -8.50
C THR A 177 9.26 2.38 -9.72
N ILE A 178 8.59 1.53 -10.49
CA ILE A 178 9.11 0.96 -11.72
C ILE A 178 9.24 2.11 -12.70
N SER A 179 10.49 2.46 -13.00
CA SER A 179 10.79 3.42 -14.04
C SER A 179 10.09 3.00 -15.31
N ARG A 180 9.38 3.96 -15.88
CA ARG A 180 9.01 3.88 -17.27
C ARG A 180 9.90 4.86 -17.98
N LYS A 181 10.66 4.37 -18.96
CA LYS A 181 11.22 5.25 -19.98
C LYS A 181 10.05 6.05 -20.55
N GLU A 182 9.97 7.33 -20.17
CA GLU A 182 9.00 8.23 -20.79
C GLU A 182 9.45 8.44 -22.23
N LEU A 183 8.54 8.25 -23.17
CA LEU A 183 8.81 8.60 -24.55
C LEU A 183 8.88 10.12 -24.65
N THR A 184 9.91 10.58 -25.33
CA THR A 184 10.12 11.97 -25.72
C THR A 184 9.81 12.15 -27.20
N MET A 185 9.63 13.40 -27.63
CA MET A 185 9.48 13.69 -29.06
C MET A 185 10.73 13.34 -29.89
N TYR A 186 11.85 13.03 -29.24
CA TYR A 186 13.11 12.65 -29.88
C TYR A 186 13.22 11.14 -30.13
N ASP A 187 12.49 10.29 -29.39
CA ASP A 187 12.51 8.82 -29.58
C ASP A 187 12.10 8.39 -31.00
N THR A 188 12.61 7.27 -31.50
CA THR A 188 12.34 6.90 -32.89
C THR A 188 10.88 6.48 -33.09
N LYS A 189 10.40 6.53 -34.34
CA LYS A 189 9.07 6.01 -34.68
C LYS A 189 8.91 4.52 -34.29
N ALA A 190 9.99 3.75 -34.40
CA ALA A 190 10.01 2.34 -34.02
C ALA A 190 9.85 2.16 -32.50
N ASP A 191 10.53 2.99 -31.70
CA ASP A 191 10.41 2.96 -30.23
C ASP A 191 8.99 3.30 -29.76
N ILE A 192 8.40 4.35 -30.34
CA ILE A 192 7.03 4.75 -30.00
C ILE A 192 6.02 3.67 -30.41
N LEU A 193 6.16 3.08 -31.61
CA LEU A 193 5.32 1.95 -32.05
C LEU A 193 5.45 0.73 -31.15
N LYS A 194 6.68 0.38 -30.77
CA LYS A 194 6.95 -0.75 -29.88
C LYS A 194 6.24 -0.54 -28.54
N TRP A 195 6.43 0.64 -27.94
CA TRP A 195 5.78 0.98 -26.67
C TRP A 195 4.26 0.93 -26.76
N LEU A 196 3.64 1.51 -27.80
CA LEU A 196 2.19 1.50 -27.98
C LEU A 196 1.64 0.07 -28.10
N LYS A 197 2.33 -0.81 -28.83
CA LYS A 197 1.96 -2.23 -28.97
C LYS A 197 2.08 -3.01 -27.66
N GLU A 198 3.19 -2.83 -26.94
CA GLU A 198 3.42 -3.49 -25.64
C GLU A 198 2.37 -3.09 -24.61
N ASN A 199 1.82 -1.88 -24.72
CA ASN A 199 0.77 -1.36 -23.84
C ASN A 199 -0.64 -1.56 -24.41
N SER A 200 -0.82 -2.40 -25.45
CA SER A 200 -2.11 -2.71 -26.08
C SER A 200 -2.89 -1.49 -26.59
N ILE A 201 -2.19 -0.43 -27.01
CA ILE A 201 -2.80 0.78 -27.57
C ILE A 201 -2.89 0.62 -29.09
N PRO A 202 -4.10 0.73 -29.67
CA PRO A 202 -4.28 0.61 -31.12
C PRO A 202 -3.42 1.62 -31.88
N CYS A 203 -2.48 1.12 -32.67
CA CYS A 203 -1.61 1.92 -33.52
C CYS A 203 -1.24 1.15 -34.79
N THR A 204 -0.94 1.86 -35.88
CA THR A 204 -0.55 1.24 -37.15
C THR A 204 0.82 1.73 -37.60
N SER A 205 1.54 0.90 -38.36
CA SER A 205 2.85 1.26 -38.92
C SER A 205 2.78 2.45 -39.88
N ASN A 206 1.60 2.76 -40.43
CA ASN A 206 1.39 3.86 -41.38
C ASN A 206 1.29 5.23 -40.69
N MET A 207 0.99 5.29 -39.39
CA MET A 207 0.91 6.54 -38.63
C MET A 207 2.25 7.27 -38.61
N ARG A 208 2.21 8.60 -38.69
CA ARG A 208 3.38 9.47 -38.55
C ARG A 208 3.85 9.50 -37.10
N LYS A 209 5.14 9.81 -36.89
CA LYS A 209 5.75 9.89 -35.55
C LYS A 209 4.97 10.84 -34.62
N ALA A 210 4.49 11.97 -35.15
CA ALA A 210 3.68 12.93 -34.40
C ALA A 210 2.33 12.33 -33.94
N GLU A 211 1.63 11.60 -34.80
CA GLU A 211 0.35 10.94 -34.45
C GLU A 211 0.55 9.87 -33.39
N LEU A 212 1.60 9.07 -33.52
CA LEU A 212 1.98 8.06 -32.54
C LEU A 212 2.35 8.69 -31.18
N PHE A 213 3.07 9.81 -31.20
CA PHE A 213 3.44 10.52 -29.97
C PHE A 213 2.23 11.19 -29.29
N GLU A 214 1.26 11.66 -30.07
CA GLU A 214 -0.01 12.17 -29.54
C GLU A 214 -0.84 11.06 -28.88
N LEU A 215 -0.88 9.85 -29.46
CA LEU A 215 -1.50 8.69 -28.82
C LEU A 215 -0.84 8.36 -27.48
N TYR A 216 0.50 8.38 -27.45
CA TYR A 216 1.26 8.20 -26.20
C TYR A 216 0.87 9.23 -25.14
N LYS A 217 0.81 10.52 -25.49
CA LYS A 217 0.43 11.60 -24.56
C LYS A 217 -1.00 11.45 -24.00
N LYS A 218 -1.94 11.01 -24.84
CA LYS A 218 -3.36 10.86 -24.46
C LYS A 218 -3.65 9.60 -23.66
N THR A 219 -2.70 8.68 -23.57
CA THR A 219 -2.90 7.42 -22.83
C THR A 219 -2.76 7.65 -21.32
N PRO A 220 -3.76 7.26 -20.51
CA PRO A 220 -3.65 7.28 -19.06
C PRO A 220 -2.52 6.35 -18.59
N LYS A 221 -1.39 6.93 -18.17
CA LYS A 221 -0.22 6.15 -17.71
C LYS A 221 -0.51 5.36 -16.43
N LYS A 222 -1.54 5.72 -15.64
CA LYS A 222 -1.91 5.02 -14.40
C LYS A 222 -2.48 3.63 -14.62
N ASP A 223 -3.18 3.39 -15.74
CA ASP A 223 -3.85 2.11 -16.02
C ASP A 223 -2.91 1.05 -16.61
N LEU A 224 -1.72 1.49 -17.06
CA LEU A 224 -0.65 0.65 -17.58
C LEU A 224 0.26 0.09 -16.47
N ASN A 225 -0.23 0.09 -15.22
CA ASN A 225 0.49 -0.51 -14.11
C ASN A 225 0.84 -1.95 -14.45
N CYS A 226 2.10 -2.30 -14.18
CA CYS A 226 2.78 -3.52 -14.58
C CYS A 226 1.83 -4.73 -14.58
N ASN A 227 1.66 -5.34 -15.75
CA ASN A 227 0.67 -6.40 -16.06
C ASN A 227 0.90 -7.72 -15.29
N PHE A 228 1.69 -7.71 -14.21
CA PHE A 228 2.00 -8.89 -13.43
C PHE A 228 0.77 -9.42 -12.70
N SER A 229 -0.19 -8.57 -12.31
CA SER A 229 -1.45 -9.03 -11.72
C SER A 229 -2.18 -9.96 -12.69
N SER A 230 -2.30 -9.57 -13.95
CA SER A 230 -2.90 -10.41 -15.00
C SER A 230 -2.12 -11.69 -15.25
N ILE A 231 -0.78 -11.66 -15.17
CA ILE A 231 0.04 -12.88 -15.27
C ILE A 231 -0.33 -13.84 -14.14
N LEU A 232 -0.34 -13.36 -12.89
CA LEU A 232 -0.68 -14.19 -11.73
C LEU A 232 -2.12 -14.69 -11.78
N GLU A 233 -3.07 -13.85 -12.19
CA GLU A 233 -4.48 -14.20 -12.34
C GLU A 233 -4.70 -15.23 -13.44
N ALA A 234 -3.99 -15.12 -14.58
CA ALA A 234 -4.02 -16.12 -15.65
C ALA A 234 -3.51 -17.50 -15.18
N HIS A 235 -2.64 -17.54 -14.17
CA HIS A 235 -2.17 -18.78 -13.52
C HIS A 235 -3.09 -19.25 -12.39
N GLY A 236 -4.28 -18.64 -12.23
CA GLY A 236 -5.30 -19.06 -11.27
C GLY A 236 -5.05 -18.58 -9.84
N HIS A 237 -4.21 -17.55 -9.66
CA HIS A 237 -4.02 -16.87 -8.38
C HIS A 237 -4.99 -15.69 -8.25
N ARG A 238 -5.29 -15.29 -7.02
CA ARG A 238 -6.06 -14.07 -6.75
C ARG A 238 -5.12 -12.98 -6.29
N VAL A 239 -5.06 -11.87 -7.00
CA VAL A 239 -4.23 -10.72 -6.62
C VAL A 239 -5.09 -9.69 -5.90
N ILE A 240 -4.60 -9.18 -4.77
CA ILE A 240 -5.20 -8.05 -4.07
C ILE A 240 -4.11 -7.04 -3.70
N TYR A 241 -4.45 -5.76 -3.78
CA TYR A 241 -3.56 -4.69 -3.38
C TYR A 241 -3.85 -4.27 -1.95
N LEU A 242 -2.80 -4.00 -1.19
CA LEU A 242 -2.92 -3.33 0.08
C LEU A 242 -3.41 -1.89 -0.18
N PRO A 243 -4.46 -1.40 0.50
CA PRO A 243 -4.84 0.00 0.41
C PRO A 243 -3.71 0.89 0.91
N THR A 244 -3.43 2.01 0.24
CA THR A 244 -2.34 2.94 0.60
C THR A 244 -2.47 3.48 2.02
N THR A 245 -3.69 3.60 2.54
CA THR A 245 -3.93 4.04 3.92
C THR A 245 -3.69 2.95 4.96
N LEU A 246 -3.44 1.70 4.55
CA LEU A 246 -3.32 0.52 5.42
C LEU A 246 -1.93 -0.14 5.35
N GLU A 247 -0.87 0.63 5.08
CA GLU A 247 0.50 0.08 4.98
C GLU A 247 0.94 -0.70 6.23
N ASP A 248 0.43 -0.37 7.41
CA ASP A 248 0.73 -1.07 8.66
C ASP A 248 0.15 -2.50 8.71
N LEU A 249 -0.78 -2.85 7.83
CA LEU A 249 -1.27 -4.22 7.68
C LEU A 249 -0.32 -5.09 6.84
N ASN A 250 0.75 -4.51 6.26
CA ASN A 250 1.77 -5.28 5.56
C ASN A 250 2.68 -6.02 6.56
N PRO A 251 2.65 -7.37 6.64
CA PRO A 251 3.49 -8.12 7.58
C PRO A 251 5.00 -7.99 7.29
N THR A 252 5.39 -7.57 6.08
CA THR A 252 6.79 -7.34 5.73
C THR A 252 7.42 -6.24 6.58
N ASN A 253 6.66 -5.22 7.01
CA ASN A 253 7.17 -4.13 7.85
C ASN A 253 7.74 -4.66 9.17
N PHE A 254 7.03 -5.61 9.78
CA PHE A 254 7.49 -6.27 11.00
C PHE A 254 8.73 -7.14 10.76
N LEU A 255 8.80 -7.82 9.61
CA LEU A 255 9.95 -8.63 9.22
C LEU A 255 11.22 -7.77 9.10
N TRP A 256 11.13 -6.62 8.45
CA TRP A 256 12.26 -5.70 8.31
C TRP A 256 12.66 -5.03 9.61
N ASN A 257 11.70 -4.67 10.47
CA ASN A 257 12.01 -4.18 11.81
C ASN A 257 12.78 -5.22 12.64
N PHE A 258 12.39 -6.49 12.55
CA PHE A 258 13.13 -7.58 13.20
C PHE A 258 14.57 -7.69 12.69
N ILE A 259 14.78 -7.67 11.37
CA ILE A 259 16.12 -7.75 10.77
C ILE A 259 16.98 -6.56 11.21
N ARG A 260 16.43 -5.35 11.17
CA ARG A 260 17.11 -4.13 11.62
C ARG A 260 17.57 -4.25 13.07
N ASN A 261 16.68 -4.67 13.96
CA ASN A 261 17.01 -4.85 15.38
C ASN A 261 18.08 -5.93 15.58
N LYS A 262 17.98 -7.04 14.84
CA LYS A 262 18.97 -8.13 14.92
C LYS A 262 20.35 -7.67 14.47
N LEU A 263 20.45 -6.89 13.38
CA LEU A 263 21.72 -6.34 12.90
C LEU A 263 22.29 -5.27 13.85
N GLN A 264 21.44 -4.45 14.45
CA GLN A 264 21.86 -3.46 15.45
C GLN A 264 22.36 -4.10 16.76
N SER A 265 21.82 -5.28 17.11
CA SER A 265 22.22 -6.03 18.30
C SER A 265 23.47 -6.89 18.11
N GLN A 266 24.01 -6.97 16.89
CA GLN A 266 25.27 -7.67 16.64
C GLN A 266 26.47 -6.81 17.02
N ASP A 267 27.49 -7.47 17.57
CA ASP A 267 28.76 -6.88 17.98
C ASP A 267 29.39 -6.02 16.86
N PRO A 268 29.76 -4.74 17.11
CA PRO A 268 30.37 -3.87 16.11
C PRO A 268 31.65 -4.44 15.48
N ASP A 269 32.32 -5.39 16.14
CA ASP A 269 33.53 -6.06 15.66
C ASP A 269 33.27 -7.33 14.82
N LYS A 270 32.00 -7.77 14.70
CA LYS A 270 31.63 -8.83 13.75
C LYS A 270 31.42 -8.25 12.35
N PRO A 271 31.87 -8.95 11.29
CA PRO A 271 31.70 -8.46 9.92
C PRO A 271 30.22 -8.19 9.62
N ARG A 272 29.89 -6.92 9.38
CA ARG A 272 28.54 -6.42 9.06
C ARG A 272 28.11 -6.88 7.68
N LEU A 273 27.65 -8.12 7.48
CA LEU A 273 27.41 -8.72 6.14
C LEU A 273 28.47 -8.27 5.10
N THR A 274 29.73 -8.06 5.53
CA THR A 274 30.77 -7.37 4.74
C THR A 274 31.48 -8.31 3.78
N ASN A 275 31.06 -9.56 3.74
CA ASN A 275 31.61 -10.62 2.90
C ASN A 275 30.52 -11.31 2.05
N CYS A 276 29.43 -10.61 1.72
CA CYS A 276 28.50 -11.09 0.70
C CYS A 276 29.23 -11.14 -0.65
N GLY A 277 29.81 -12.30 -1.00
CA GLY A 277 30.44 -12.60 -2.30
C GLY A 277 29.45 -12.62 -3.47
N GLY A 278 28.53 -11.65 -3.53
CA GLY A 278 27.48 -11.49 -4.52
C GLY A 278 26.07 -11.42 -3.92
N VAL A 279 25.14 -10.97 -4.76
CA VAL A 279 23.69 -10.85 -4.50
C VAL A 279 23.07 -12.13 -3.92
N THR A 280 23.51 -13.30 -4.37
CA THR A 280 22.95 -14.60 -3.96
C THR A 280 23.20 -14.91 -2.48
N ASN A 281 24.38 -14.56 -1.97
CA ASN A 281 24.73 -14.81 -0.56
C ASN A 281 23.89 -13.92 0.37
N LEU A 282 23.67 -12.66 -0.03
CA LEU A 282 22.83 -11.74 0.72
C LEU A 282 21.36 -12.20 0.77
N ILE A 283 20.83 -12.74 -0.33
CA ILE A 283 19.48 -13.35 -0.34
C ILE A 283 19.40 -14.50 0.64
N CYS A 284 20.40 -15.41 0.62
CA CYS A 284 20.44 -16.55 1.53
C CYS A 284 20.52 -16.10 2.99
N GLU A 285 21.41 -15.17 3.32
CA GLU A 285 21.57 -14.65 4.69
C GLU A 285 20.31 -13.92 5.19
N LEU A 286 19.71 -13.06 4.36
CA LEU A 286 18.42 -12.42 4.70
C LEU A 286 17.33 -13.46 4.88
N SER A 287 17.26 -14.47 4.01
CA SER A 287 16.29 -15.56 4.12
C SER A 287 16.50 -16.33 5.43
N GLU A 288 17.72 -16.73 5.77
CA GLU A 288 18.05 -17.38 7.03
C GLU A 288 17.72 -16.53 8.26
N MET A 289 17.86 -15.20 8.18
CA MET A 289 17.44 -14.29 9.23
C MET A 289 15.92 -14.16 9.34
N MET A 290 15.22 -14.17 8.21
CA MET A 290 13.77 -14.01 8.11
C MET A 290 13.00 -15.28 8.48
N MET A 291 13.51 -16.45 8.11
CA MET A 291 12.85 -17.74 8.25
C MET A 291 12.41 -18.07 9.69
N PRO A 292 13.23 -17.85 10.74
CA PRO A 292 12.81 -18.04 12.13
C PRO A 292 11.66 -17.12 12.56
N THR A 293 11.53 -15.98 11.90
CA THR A 293 10.53 -14.93 12.21
C THR A 293 9.21 -15.18 11.51
N ILE A 294 9.25 -15.79 10.32
CA ILE A 294 8.09 -16.15 9.51
C ILE A 294 7.46 -17.43 10.07
N THR A 295 6.85 -17.31 11.24
CA THR A 295 6.14 -18.40 11.90
C THR A 295 4.66 -18.09 12.04
N SER A 296 3.84 -19.12 12.16
CA SER A 296 2.39 -18.99 12.44
C SER A 296 2.10 -18.28 13.77
N THR A 297 3.08 -18.24 14.68
CA THR A 297 3.02 -17.63 16.01
C THR A 297 3.71 -16.27 16.07
N PHE A 298 4.05 -15.67 14.92
CA PHE A 298 4.69 -14.36 14.88
C PHE A 298 3.80 -13.28 15.51
N PRO A 299 4.23 -12.59 16.59
CA PRO A 299 3.39 -11.60 17.28
C PRO A 299 2.88 -10.48 16.37
N GLY A 300 3.68 -10.07 15.38
CA GLY A 300 3.25 -9.07 14.38
C GLY A 300 2.05 -9.54 13.55
N LEU A 301 2.02 -10.81 13.13
CA LEU A 301 0.91 -11.37 12.37
C LEU A 301 -0.36 -11.52 13.22
N TYR A 302 -0.20 -11.84 14.51
CA TYR A 302 -1.32 -11.82 15.46
C TYR A 302 -1.90 -10.41 15.60
N LYS A 303 -1.05 -9.39 15.80
CA LYS A 303 -1.48 -7.98 15.88
C LYS A 303 -2.21 -7.54 14.61
N ILE A 304 -1.66 -7.84 13.42
CA ILE A 304 -2.30 -7.55 12.13
C ILE A 304 -3.67 -8.21 12.01
N LYS A 305 -3.80 -9.50 12.37
CA LYS A 305 -5.10 -10.21 12.36
C LYS A 305 -6.15 -9.56 13.25
N GLN A 306 -5.74 -9.00 14.39
CA GLN A 306 -6.66 -8.29 15.27
C GLN A 306 -7.07 -6.94 14.67
N MET A 307 -6.10 -6.17 14.15
CA MET A 307 -6.36 -4.89 13.47
C MET A 307 -7.31 -5.07 12.28
N GLU A 308 -7.12 -6.09 11.44
CA GLU A 308 -8.02 -6.39 10.32
C GLU A 308 -9.45 -6.66 10.76
N LYS A 309 -9.64 -7.47 11.82
CA LYS A 309 -10.97 -7.79 12.35
C LYS A 309 -11.64 -6.57 12.95
N GLU A 310 -10.87 -5.75 13.67
CA GLU A 310 -11.36 -4.52 14.27
C GLU A 310 -11.80 -3.52 13.21
N LEU A 311 -10.97 -3.28 12.18
CA LEU A 311 -11.33 -2.43 11.05
C LEU A 311 -12.57 -2.95 10.31
N PHE A 312 -12.63 -4.26 10.02
CA PHE A 312 -13.75 -4.84 9.29
C PHE A 312 -15.08 -4.69 10.04
N LYS A 313 -15.05 -4.84 11.37
CA LYS A 313 -16.22 -4.61 12.22
C LYS A 313 -16.58 -3.12 12.27
N LEU A 314 -15.60 -2.26 12.46
CA LEU A 314 -15.79 -0.83 12.63
C LEU A 314 -16.33 -0.17 11.36
N ASP A 315 -15.83 -0.57 10.18
CA ASP A 315 -16.34 -0.09 8.89
C ASP A 315 -17.83 -0.38 8.72
N ALA A 316 -18.28 -1.59 9.07
CA ALA A 316 -19.69 -1.96 9.01
C ALA A 316 -20.56 -1.11 9.96
N GLU A 317 -20.08 -0.87 11.18
CA GLU A 317 -20.79 -0.01 12.15
C GLU A 317 -20.86 1.45 11.71
N ILE A 318 -19.78 1.97 11.10
CA ILE A 318 -19.73 3.34 10.59
C ILE A 318 -20.65 3.49 9.38
N GLU A 319 -20.65 2.53 8.45
CA GLU A 319 -21.53 2.53 7.29
C GLU A 319 -23.00 2.60 7.73
N GLU A 320 -23.41 1.74 8.66
CA GLU A 320 -24.77 1.75 9.21
C GLU A 320 -25.10 3.07 9.91
N SER A 321 -24.18 3.58 10.74
CA SER A 321 -24.39 4.84 11.47
C SER A 321 -24.48 6.03 10.52
N LEU A 322 -23.62 6.08 9.49
CA LEU A 322 -23.63 7.12 8.47
C LEU A 322 -24.92 7.09 7.65
N ASP A 323 -25.37 5.91 7.23
CA ASP A 323 -26.65 5.73 6.52
C ASP A 323 -27.83 6.25 7.36
N ASN A 324 -27.82 6.01 8.66
CA ASN A 324 -28.83 6.54 9.58
C ASN A 324 -28.78 8.07 9.66
N VAL A 325 -27.60 8.68 9.77
CA VAL A 325 -27.45 10.15 9.72
C VAL A 325 -28.01 10.70 8.40
N LEU A 326 -27.66 10.09 7.28
CA LEU A 326 -28.14 10.52 5.96
C LEU A 326 -29.66 10.44 5.86
N ARG A 327 -30.29 9.36 6.33
CA ARG A 327 -31.75 9.20 6.34
C ARG A 327 -32.42 10.25 7.23
N MET A 328 -31.97 10.39 8.48
CA MET A 328 -32.54 11.34 9.44
C MET A 328 -32.56 12.77 8.90
N HIS A 329 -31.47 13.23 8.28
CA HIS A 329 -31.36 14.60 7.79
C HIS A 329 -32.00 14.82 6.40
N MET A 330 -32.12 13.79 5.57
CA MET A 330 -32.88 13.89 4.32
C MET A 330 -34.38 13.95 4.57
N ASP A 331 -34.90 13.14 5.49
CA ASP A 331 -36.34 13.06 5.77
C ASP A 331 -36.85 14.30 6.53
N ASN A 332 -36.04 14.85 7.45
CA ASN A 332 -36.45 15.96 8.30
C ASN A 332 -36.18 17.36 7.72
N LYS A 333 -35.46 17.49 6.59
CA LYS A 333 -34.98 18.79 6.03
C LYS A 333 -34.32 19.71 7.09
N GLN A 334 -33.77 19.13 8.15
CA GLN A 334 -33.10 19.87 9.22
C GLN A 334 -31.59 19.92 8.93
N CYS A 335 -31.01 21.12 8.98
CA CYS A 335 -29.57 21.30 8.86
C CYS A 335 -28.83 20.45 9.90
N LEU A 336 -27.71 19.84 9.51
CA LEU A 336 -26.76 19.24 10.44
C LEU A 336 -26.35 20.33 11.45
N PRO A 337 -26.47 20.10 12.76
CA PRO A 337 -25.95 21.04 13.74
C PRO A 337 -24.43 21.11 13.55
N ILE A 338 -23.96 22.23 13.02
CA ILE A 338 -22.54 22.60 13.13
C ILE A 338 -22.38 23.00 14.58
N LYS A 339 -21.50 22.33 15.32
CA LYS A 339 -21.06 22.81 16.64
C LYS A 339 -20.38 24.16 16.40
N THR A 340 -21.14 25.24 16.54
CA THR A 340 -20.66 26.59 16.29
C THR A 340 -19.50 26.83 17.24
N GLU A 341 -18.31 27.12 16.69
CA GLU A 341 -17.28 27.83 17.42
C GLU A 341 -17.91 29.12 17.92
N ILE A 342 -18.17 29.18 19.23
CA ILE A 342 -18.41 30.44 19.92
C ILE A 342 -17.05 31.13 19.97
N LEU A 343 -16.75 31.90 18.93
CA LEU A 343 -15.86 33.04 19.03
C LEU A 343 -16.73 34.23 19.44
N GLU A 344 -17.06 34.31 20.73
CA GLU A 344 -17.38 35.59 21.35
C GLU A 344 -16.06 36.34 21.49
N ILE A 345 -15.86 37.31 20.61
CA ILE A 345 -14.92 38.40 20.80
C ILE A 345 -15.71 39.50 21.50
N ASP A 346 -15.34 39.79 22.75
CA ASP A 346 -15.42 41.14 23.31
C ASP A 346 -14.02 41.78 23.22
#